data_AF-A0A4P5V8W0-F1
#
_entry.id   AF-A0A4P5V8W0-F1
#
_cell.length_a   1.000
_cell.length_b   1.000
_cell.length_c   1.000
_cell.angle_alpha   90.00
_cell.angle_beta   90.00
_cell.angle_gamma   90.00
#
_symmetry.space_group_name_H-M   'P 1'
#
loop_
_entity.id
_entity.type
_entity.pdbx_description
1 polymer ?
#
loop_
_entity_poly.entity_id
_entity_poly.type
_entity_poly.pdbx_seq_one_letter_code
_entity_poly.pdbx_strand_id
1 'polypeptide(L)'
;MPIAMRTPLLALAAALVLAGCQRGADDSQRLERLELRLQQLEQRLNAPGGPNSTDRGGKAPAGPVKSLTFRMGSADDRLRIYWADGSSSDLPCTKEQGTWACG
;
A
#
# COMPACT_ATOMS: atom_id res chain seq x y z
N MET A 1 -55.98 -37.87 -23.79
CA MET A 1 -54.66 -37.86 -23.13
C MET A 1 -53.75 -36.89 -23.88
N PRO A 2 -53.44 -35.71 -23.31
CA PRO A 2 -52.05 -35.26 -23.32
C PRO A 2 -51.73 -34.39 -22.07
N ILE A 3 -51.11 -34.97 -21.05
CA ILE A 3 -50.64 -34.22 -19.85
C ILE A 3 -49.10 -34.31 -19.69
N ALA A 4 -48.42 -35.11 -20.50
CA ALA A 4 -47.02 -35.49 -20.24
C ALA A 4 -45.94 -34.48 -20.68
N MET A 5 -46.30 -33.32 -21.26
CA MET A 5 -45.33 -32.45 -21.93
C MET A 5 -45.38 -31.00 -21.43
N ARG A 6 -45.50 -30.79 -20.11
CA ARG A 6 -45.38 -29.45 -19.47
C ARG A 6 -44.44 -29.41 -18.27
N THR A 7 -43.98 -30.56 -17.80
CA THR A 7 -43.13 -30.70 -16.61
C THR A 7 -41.62 -30.46 -16.81
N PRO A 8 -40.96 -30.66 -17.98
CA PRO A 8 -39.51 -30.50 -18.04
C PRO A 8 -39.06 -29.03 -18.05
N LEU A 9 -39.91 -28.09 -18.48
CA LEU A 9 -39.55 -26.66 -18.54
C LEU A 9 -39.46 -26.01 -17.14
N LEU A 10 -40.32 -26.42 -16.20
CA LEU A 10 -40.33 -25.89 -14.83
C LEU A 10 -39.11 -26.35 -14.03
N ALA A 11 -38.64 -27.58 -14.24
CA ALA A 11 -37.45 -28.11 -13.57
C ALA A 11 -36.17 -27.39 -14.03
N LEU A 12 -36.06 -27.04 -15.32
CA LEU A 12 -34.89 -26.34 -15.85
C LEU A 12 -34.79 -24.90 -15.31
N ALA A 13 -35.92 -24.20 -15.19
CA ALA A 13 -35.97 -22.85 -14.64
C ALA A 13 -35.58 -22.82 -13.16
N ALA A 14 -36.03 -23.81 -12.37
CA ALA A 14 -35.66 -23.91 -10.96
C ALA A 14 -34.15 -24.17 -10.76
N ALA A 15 -33.54 -25.01 -11.61
CA ALA A 15 -32.10 -25.28 -11.56
C ALA A 15 -31.25 -24.05 -11.91
N LEU A 16 -31.69 -23.22 -12.86
CA LEU A 16 -30.99 -21.98 -13.23
C LEU A 16 -31.06 -20.92 -12.12
N VAL A 17 -32.20 -20.80 -11.44
CA VAL A 17 -32.36 -19.87 -10.29
C VAL A 17 -31.48 -20.30 -9.13
N LEU A 18 -31.48 -21.60 -8.79
CA LEU A 18 -30.61 -22.14 -7.74
C LEU A 18 -29.13 -21.92 -8.09
N ALA A 19 -28.71 -22.15 -9.33
CA ALA A 19 -27.34 -21.95 -9.77
C ALA A 19 -26.89 -20.48 -9.72
N GLY A 20 -27.79 -19.53 -10.01
CA GLY A 20 -27.53 -18.10 -9.91
C GLY A 20 -27.35 -17.62 -8.47
N CYS A 21 -28.13 -18.14 -7.53
CA CYS A 21 -28.04 -17.75 -6.11
C CYS A 21 -26.71 -18.17 -5.46
N GLN A 22 -26.17 -19.35 -5.79
CA GLN A 22 -24.88 -19.81 -5.25
C GLN A 22 -23.72 -18.92 -5.71
N ARG A 23 -23.76 -18.51 -6.98
CA ARG A 23 -22.71 -17.68 -7.60
C ARG A 23 -22.69 -16.26 -7.04
N GLY A 24 -23.88 -15.68 -6.79
CA GLY A 24 -24.00 -14.38 -6.15
C GLY A 24 -23.47 -14.34 -4.71
N ALA A 25 -23.61 -15.45 -3.96
CA ALA A 25 -23.06 -15.56 -2.62
C ALA A 25 -21.52 -15.56 -2.63
N ASP A 26 -20.88 -16.34 -3.51
CA ASP A 26 -19.42 -16.35 -3.68
C ASP A 26 -18.87 -14.99 -4.11
N ASP A 27 -19.52 -14.33 -5.07
CA ASP A 27 -19.09 -13.02 -5.57
C ASP A 27 -19.20 -11.95 -4.48
N SER A 28 -20.24 -11.99 -3.65
CA SER A 28 -20.41 -11.07 -2.51
C SER A 28 -19.28 -11.21 -1.46
N GLN A 29 -18.87 -12.44 -1.16
CA GLN A 29 -17.76 -12.70 -0.23
C GLN A 29 -16.41 -12.24 -0.79
N ARG A 30 -16.22 -12.35 -2.10
CA ARG A 30 -15.01 -11.84 -2.77
C ARG A 30 -14.97 -10.31 -2.71
N LEU A 31 -16.09 -9.64 -2.98
CA LEU A 31 -16.20 -8.19 -2.89
C LEU A 31 -15.90 -7.68 -1.48
N GLU A 32 -16.52 -8.27 -0.46
CA GLU A 32 -16.31 -7.89 0.95
C GLU A 32 -14.83 -8.03 1.35
N ARG A 33 -14.16 -9.09 0.90
CA ARG A 33 -12.72 -9.29 1.12
C ARG A 33 -11.87 -8.22 0.43
N LEU A 34 -12.26 -7.78 -0.77
CA LEU A 34 -11.56 -6.71 -1.47
C LEU A 34 -11.75 -5.36 -0.78
N GLU A 35 -12.97 -5.03 -0.35
CA GLU A 35 -13.28 -3.81 0.38
C GLU A 35 -12.49 -3.72 1.70
N LEU A 36 -12.44 -4.82 2.45
CA LEU A 36 -11.69 -4.86 3.71
C LEU A 36 -10.18 -4.68 3.50
N ARG A 37 -9.63 -5.22 2.41
CA ARG A 37 -8.23 -4.99 2.03
C ARG A 37 -8.00 -3.54 1.61
N LEU A 38 -8.89 -2.96 0.81
CA LEU A 38 -8.81 -1.56 0.41
C LEU A 38 -8.81 -0.63 1.62
N GLN A 39 -9.74 -0.82 2.55
CA GLN A 39 -9.79 -0.05 3.80
C GLN A 39 -8.50 -0.18 4.62
N GLN A 40 -7.92 -1.37 4.71
CA GLN A 40 -6.63 -1.57 5.38
C GLN A 40 -5.47 -0.84 4.68
N LEU A 41 -5.47 -0.81 3.34
CA LEU A 41 -4.46 -0.07 2.57
C LEU A 41 -4.63 1.44 2.74
N GLU A 42 -5.85 1.95 2.63
CA GLU A 42 -6.17 3.36 2.85
C GLU A 42 -5.79 3.80 4.25
N GLN A 43 -6.07 2.97 5.27
CA GLN A 43 -5.70 3.26 6.65
C GLN A 43 -4.18 3.31 6.84
N ARG A 44 -3.41 2.44 6.17
CA ARG A 44 -1.93 2.46 6.21
C ARG A 44 -1.35 3.67 5.51
N LEU A 45 -1.92 4.08 4.38
CA LEU A 45 -1.48 5.26 3.65
C LEU A 45 -1.83 6.56 4.40
N ASN A 46 -3.00 6.60 5.04
CA ASN A 46 -3.47 7.74 5.83
C ASN A 46 -2.93 7.76 7.27
N ALA A 47 -2.16 6.75 7.70
CA ALA A 47 -1.44 6.74 8.96
C ALA A 47 0.08 6.75 8.70
N PRO A 48 0.70 7.93 8.43
CA PRO A 48 2.12 8.04 8.10
C PRO A 48 3.08 7.75 9.29
N GLY A 49 2.64 7.02 10.32
CA GLY A 49 3.38 6.83 11.57
C GLY A 49 3.09 5.50 12.28
N GLY A 50 3.00 4.39 11.54
CA GLY A 50 3.02 3.04 12.14
C GLY A 50 4.39 2.71 12.78
N PRO A 51 4.44 1.84 13.83
CA PRO A 51 5.53 1.80 14.79
C PRO A 51 6.81 1.21 14.19
N ASN A 52 7.67 2.08 13.66
CA ASN A 52 9.14 2.01 13.71
C ASN A 52 9.72 3.03 12.72
N SER A 53 10.12 4.20 13.21
CA SER A 53 11.18 4.97 12.53
C SER A 53 11.84 6.05 13.39
N THR A 54 11.30 6.39 14.57
CA THR A 54 11.98 7.31 15.49
C THR A 54 12.84 6.53 16.48
N ASP A 55 14.06 6.23 16.07
CA ASP A 55 15.14 6.09 17.06
C ASP A 55 15.31 7.47 17.70
N ARG A 56 14.96 7.59 19.00
CA ARG A 56 15.07 8.84 19.78
C ARG A 56 16.52 9.31 19.94
N GLY A 57 17.50 8.64 19.34
CA GLY A 57 18.92 8.99 19.31
C GLY A 57 19.36 9.98 18.22
N GLY A 58 18.45 10.62 17.48
CA GLY A 58 18.83 11.60 16.45
C GLY A 58 19.36 11.00 15.15
N LYS A 59 19.14 9.70 14.92
CA LYS A 59 19.38 9.08 13.61
C LYS A 59 18.26 9.43 12.64
N ALA A 60 18.65 9.65 11.39
CA ALA A 60 17.76 9.89 10.25
C ALA A 60 16.55 8.92 10.26
N PRO A 61 15.32 9.41 10.03
CA PRO A 61 14.13 8.57 10.07
C PRO A 61 14.24 7.44 9.04
N ALA A 62 14.00 6.21 9.49
CA ALA A 62 14.13 4.99 8.69
C ALA A 62 13.00 4.79 7.65
N GLY A 63 12.62 5.87 6.95
CA GLY A 63 11.60 5.86 5.90
C GLY A 63 12.21 5.79 4.49
N PRO A 64 11.40 5.49 3.46
CA PRO A 64 11.87 5.57 2.09
C PRO A 64 12.29 7.00 1.72
N VAL A 65 13.42 7.13 1.00
CA VAL A 65 13.92 8.41 0.52
C VAL A 65 13.06 8.89 -0.64
N LYS A 66 12.54 10.12 -0.56
CA LYS A 66 11.79 10.77 -1.64
C LYS A 66 12.74 11.44 -2.63
N SER A 67 13.70 12.21 -2.13
CA SER A 67 14.72 12.87 -2.93
C SER A 67 15.93 13.26 -2.07
N LEU A 68 17.05 13.58 -2.70
CA LEU A 68 18.25 14.08 -2.03
C LEU A 68 18.82 15.29 -2.75
N THR A 69 19.51 16.16 -2.01
CA THR A 69 20.27 17.28 -2.55
C THR A 69 21.65 17.25 -1.94
N PHE A 70 22.66 17.23 -2.81
CA PHE A 70 24.06 17.24 -2.39
C PHE A 70 24.72 18.54 -2.82
N ARG A 71 25.22 19.30 -1.85
CA ARG A 71 25.91 20.59 -2.06
C ARG A 71 27.39 20.38 -1.78
N MET A 72 28.21 20.63 -2.80
CA MET A 72 29.67 20.56 -2.74
C MET A 72 30.30 21.89 -3.17
N GLY A 73 31.52 22.14 -2.71
CA GLY A 73 32.32 23.29 -3.13
C GLY A 73 31.91 24.60 -2.45
N SER A 74 31.26 24.52 -1.30
CA SER A 74 30.92 25.66 -0.46
C SER A 74 31.65 25.58 0.88
N ALA A 75 31.52 26.61 1.72
CA ALA A 75 32.08 26.58 3.08
C ALA A 75 31.41 25.52 3.99
N ASP A 76 30.24 24.98 3.58
CA ASP A 76 29.42 24.05 4.34
C ASP A 76 28.84 22.99 3.39
N ASP A 77 29.67 21.99 3.06
CA ASP A 77 29.29 20.88 2.19
C ASP A 77 28.31 19.95 2.92
N ARG A 78 27.16 19.69 2.30
CA ARG A 78 26.01 19.08 2.98
C ARG A 78 25.19 18.16 2.08
N LEU A 79 24.67 17.11 2.70
CA LEU A 79 23.70 16.20 2.13
C LEU A 79 22.36 16.40 2.84
N ARG A 80 21.37 16.92 2.10
CA ARG A 80 19.99 17.01 2.58
C ARG A 80 19.17 15.88 2.00
N ILE A 81 18.50 15.11 2.86
CA ILE A 81 17.63 14.00 2.50
C ILE A 81 16.18 14.42 2.79
N TYR A 82 15.32 14.28 1.79
CA TYR A 82 13.87 14.45 1.95
C TYR A 82 13.22 13.08 2.01
N TRP A 83 12.52 12.82 3.11
CA TRP A 83 11.87 11.53 3.37
C TRP A 83 10.45 11.52 2.80
N ALA A 84 9.91 10.33 2.56
CA ALA A 84 8.55 10.17 2.05
C ALA A 84 7.47 10.67 3.03
N ASP A 85 7.79 10.71 4.33
CA ASP A 85 6.90 11.24 5.37
C ASP A 85 6.87 12.78 5.43
N GLY A 86 7.67 13.45 4.58
CA GLY A 86 7.76 14.91 4.52
C GLY A 86 8.80 15.52 5.46
N SER A 87 9.45 14.74 6.32
CA SER A 87 10.56 15.19 7.13
C SER A 87 11.84 15.37 6.29
N SER A 88 12.85 16.03 6.85
CA SER A 88 14.16 16.17 6.21
C SER A 88 15.29 15.97 7.19
N SER A 89 16.36 15.31 6.74
CA SER A 89 17.65 15.23 7.45
C SER A 89 18.69 16.07 6.75
N ASP A 90 19.56 16.70 7.53
CA ASP A 90 20.62 17.52 6.97
C ASP A 90 21.96 17.16 7.60
N LEU A 91 22.83 16.59 6.79
CA LEU A 91 24.04 15.92 7.20
C LEU A 91 25.26 16.73 6.73
N PRO A 92 26.12 17.21 7.64
CA PRO A 92 27.38 17.80 7.26
C PRO A 92 28.25 16.74 6.59
N CYS A 93 28.95 17.12 5.53
CA CYS A 93 29.81 16.21 4.77
C CYS A 93 31.28 16.62 4.89
N THR A 94 32.14 15.65 5.14
CA THR A 94 33.60 15.80 5.06
C THR A 94 34.15 14.96 3.92
N LYS A 95 35.25 15.42 3.32
CA LYS A 95 35.96 14.68 2.28
C LYS A 95 37.15 13.96 2.89
N GLU A 96 37.09 12.65 2.95
CA GLU A 96 38.14 11.79 3.48
C GLU A 96 38.68 10.89 2.38
N GLN A 97 39.96 11.03 2.03
CA GLN A 97 40.66 10.18 1.05
C GLN A 97 39.94 10.06 -0.31
N GLY A 98 39.25 11.13 -0.74
CA GLY A 98 38.51 11.17 -2.00
C GLY A 98 37.05 10.70 -1.92
N THR A 99 36.60 10.19 -0.76
CA THR A 99 35.22 9.79 -0.49
C THR A 99 34.52 10.83 0.39
N TRP A 100 33.23 11.09 0.13
CA TRP A 100 32.42 11.94 0.98
C TRP A 100 31.75 11.12 2.08
N ALA A 101 31.99 11.50 3.33
CA ALA A 101 31.31 10.95 4.50
C ALA A 101 30.35 12.01 5.03
N CYS A 102 29.06 11.68 5.14
CA CYS A 102 28.02 12.60 5.62
C CYS A 102 27.27 11.96 6.79
N GLY A 103 27.20 12.63 7.95
CA GLY A 103 26.63 12.05 9.16
C GLY A 103 26.46 13.02 10.31
#